data_AF-A0A7V3CX15-F1
#
_entry.id   AF-A0A7V3CX15-F1
#
_cell.length_a   1.000
_cell.length_b   1.000
_cell.length_c   1.000
_cell.angle_alpha   90.00
_cell.angle_beta   90.00
_cell.angle_gamma   90.00
#
_symmetry.space_group_name_H-M   'P 1'
#
loop_
_entity.id
_entity.type
_entity.pdbx_description
1 polymer ?
#
loop_
_entity_poly.entity_id
_entity_poly.type
_entity_poly.pdbx_seq_one_letter_code
_entity_poly.pdbx_strand_id
1 'polypeptide(L)' 'SLKKVTNLGGDLRLVGFQPAVKSMFELTRMHRVFETFGSVEEAVDSFSK' A
#
# COMPACT_ATOMS: atom_id res chain seq x y z
N SER A 1 11.26 6.45 6.49
CA SER A 1 11.61 5.64 5.31
C SER A 1 10.88 4.31 5.38
N LEU A 2 10.33 3.80 4.27
CA LEU A 2 9.67 2.49 4.22
C LEU A 2 10.51 1.38 4.89
N LYS A 3 11.80 1.32 4.53
CA LYS A 3 12.78 0.41 5.15
C LYS A 3 12.76 0.42 6.68
N LYS A 4 12.54 1.58 7.30
CA LYS A 4 12.50 1.68 8.77
C LYS A 4 11.24 1.06 9.34
N VAL A 5 10.09 1.28 8.70
CA VAL A 5 8.80 0.71 9.13
C VAL A 5 8.83 -0.81 9.01
N THR A 6 9.26 -1.32 7.85
CA THR A 6 9.38 -2.77 7.61
C THR A 6 10.39 -3.42 8.55
N ASN A 7 11.53 -2.78 8.83
CA ASN A 7 12.54 -3.32 9.75
C ASN A 7 12.06 -3.39 11.20
N LEU A 8 11.05 -2.60 11.57
CA LEU A 8 10.43 -2.63 12.90
C LEU A 8 9.25 -3.62 12.96
N GLY A 9 9.02 -4.40 11.91
CA GLY A 9 7.85 -5.29 11.79
C GLY A 9 6.54 -4.54 11.55
N GLY A 10 6.60 -3.25 11.21
CA GLY A 10 5.43 -2.46 10.85
C GLY A 10 4.99 -2.71 9.42
N ASP A 11 3.71 -2.45 9.17
CA ASP A 11 3.06 -2.62 7.87
C ASP A 11 2.55 -1.25 7.35
N LEU A 12 2.49 -1.10 6.02
CA LEU A 12 2.02 0.12 5.37
C LEU A 12 1.08 -0.21 4.21
N ARG A 13 -0.12 0.37 4.27
CA ARG A 13 -1.17 0.22 3.26
C ARG A 13 -1.48 1.56 2.61
N LEU A 14 -1.78 1.55 1.32
CA LEU A 14 -2.01 2.75 0.53
C LEU A 14 -3.47 2.80 0.02
N VAL A 15 -4.05 4.00 0.01
CA VAL A 15 -5.46 4.23 -0.39
C VAL A 15 -5.53 5.36 -1.41
N GLY A 16 -6.47 5.27 -2.36
CA GLY A 16 -6.86 6.42 -3.19
C GLY A 16 -5.89 6.72 -4.33
N PHE A 17 -5.32 5.70 -4.98
CA PHE A 17 -4.46 5.90 -6.14
C PHE A 17 -5.17 6.68 -7.25
N GLN A 18 -4.53 7.75 -7.71
CA GLN A 18 -4.89 8.36 -8.98
C GLN A 18 -4.51 7.42 -10.15
N PRO A 19 -5.25 7.43 -11.27
CA PRO A 19 -5.03 6.49 -12.37
C PRO A 19 -3.59 6.44 -12.87
N ALA A 20 -2.93 7.60 -13.03
CA ALA A 20 -1.54 7.68 -13.47
C ALA A 20 -0.55 7.04 -12.49
N VAL A 21 -0.80 7.19 -11.18
CA VAL A 21 0.06 6.60 -10.13
C VAL A 21 -0.12 5.09 -10.08
N LYS A 22 -1.35 4.59 -10.29
CA LYS A 22 -1.64 3.15 -10.39
C LYS A 22 -0.85 2.50 -11.52
N SER A 23 -0.86 3.10 -12.71
CA SER A 23 -0.08 2.60 -13.85
C SER A 23 1.42 2.56 -13.54
N MET A 24 1.97 3.57 -12.86
CA MET A 24 3.37 3.55 -12.43
C MET A 24 3.67 2.44 -11.42
N PHE A 25 2.75 2.13 -10.50
CA PHE A 25 2.89 1.05 -9.52
C PHE A 25 2.84 -0.35 -10.15
N GLU A 26 2.04 -0.52 -11.20
CA GLU A 26 2.01 -1.75 -11.99
C GLU A 26 3.34 -1.94 -12.73
N LEU A 27 3.82 -0.89 -13.43
CA LEU A 27 5.07 -0.91 -14.19
C LEU A 27 6.30 -1.18 -13.31
N THR A 28 6.40 -0.51 -12.16
CA THR A 28 7.53 -0.63 -11.22
C THR A 28 7.42 -1.84 -10.29
N ARG A 29 6.34 -2.61 -10.38
CA ARG A 29 6.00 -3.73 -9.50
C ARG A 29 5.86 -3.36 -8.01
N MET A 30 5.59 -2.09 -7.71
CA MET A 30 5.36 -1.63 -6.33
C MET A 30 4.08 -2.21 -5.70
N HIS A 31 3.13 -2.68 -6.51
CA HIS A 31 1.97 -3.46 -6.04
C HIS A 31 2.33 -4.75 -5.29
N ARG A 32 3.57 -5.24 -5.39
CA ARG A 32 4.06 -6.40 -4.63
C ARG A 32 4.69 -6.02 -3.29
N VAL A 33 4.97 -4.73 -3.12
CA VAL A 33 5.63 -4.17 -1.95
C VAL A 33 4.61 -3.52 -1.02
N PHE A 34 3.54 -2.97 -1.59
CA PHE A 34 2.46 -2.32 -0.86
C PHE A 34 1.12 -2.94 -1.22
N GLU A 35 0.30 -3.21 -0.21
CA GLU A 35 -1.13 -3.43 -0.42
C GLU A 35 -1.84 -2.10 -0.69
N THR A 36 -2.79 -2.14 -1.62
CA THR A 36 -3.51 -0.96 -2.09
C THR A 36 -5.01 -1.19 -1.99
N PHE A 37 -5.76 -0.21 -1.48
CA PHE A 37 -7.20 -0.31 -1.24
C PHE A 37 -7.97 0.82 -1.94
N GLY A 38 -9.24 0.57 -2.21
CA GLY A 38 -10.12 1.55 -2.85
C GLY A 38 -10.61 2.62 -1.88
N SER A 39 -10.84 2.23 -0.62
CA SER A 39 -11.31 3.12 0.44
C SER A 39 -10.44 3.04 1.70
N VAL A 40 -10.60 4.03 2.58
CA VAL A 40 -9.86 4.07 3.86
C VAL A 40 -10.36 2.97 4.78
N GLU A 41 -11.67 2.70 4.75
CA GLU A 41 -12.34 1.68 5.56
C GLU A 41 -11.78 0.29 5.24
N GLU A 42 -11.64 -0.05 3.95
CA GLU A 42 -11.05 -1.33 3.51
C GLU A 42 -9.59 -1.48 4.00
N ALA A 43 -8.82 -0.40 3.95
CA ALA A 43 -7.44 -0.41 4.43
C ALA A 43 -7.36 -0.58 5.95
N VAL A 44 -8.25 0.04 6.72
CA VAL A 44 -8.29 -0.10 8.18
C VAL A 44 -8.72 -1.52 8.59
N ASP A 45 -9.80 -2.04 8.00
CA ASP A 45 -10.32 -3.38 8.31
C ASP A 45 -9.29 -4.46 8.02
N SER A 46 -8.48 -4.26 6.98
CA SER A 46 -7.51 -5.25 6.57
C SER A 46 -6.34 -5.42 7.56
N PHE A 47 -6.03 -4.43 8.42
CA PHE A 47 -5.03 -4.59 9.50
C PHE A 47 -5.47 -5.56 10.60
N SER A 48 -6.76 -5.87 10.66
CA SER A 48 -7.37 -6.71 11.70
C SER A 48 -7.48 -8.19 11.28
N LYS A 49 -6.93 -8.55 10.11
CA LYS A 49 -6.88 -9.93 9.61
C LYS A 49 -5.64 -10.68 10.06
#